data_AF-C9JH23-F1
#
_entry.id   AF-C9JH23-F1
#
_cell.length_a   1.000
_cell.length_b   1.000
_cell.length_c   1.000
_cell.angle_alpha   90.00
_cell.angle_beta   90.00
_cell.angle_gamma   90.00
#
_symmetry.space_group_name_H-M   'P 1'
#
loop_
_entity.id
_entity.type
_entity.pdbx_description
1 polymer ?
#
loop_
_entity_poly.entity_id
_entity_poly.type
_entity_poly.pdbx_seq_one_letter_code
_entity_poly.pdbx_strand_id
1 'polypeptide(L)' 'MSKYKLIMLRHGEGAWNKENRFCSWVDQKLNSEGMEEARNCGKQLKALNFEFDLVFTSVLNRSIHTAWLILEELGQEW' A
#
# COMPACT_ATOMS: atom_id res chain seq x y z
N MET A 1 -22.03 9.31 -20.61
CA MET A 1 -20.85 8.44 -20.48
C MET A 1 -20.72 8.04 -19.02
N SER A 2 -20.42 6.78 -18.74
CA SER A 2 -20.10 6.26 -17.41
C SER A 2 -18.82 6.91 -16.88
N LYS A 3 -18.74 7.16 -15.57
CA LYS A 3 -17.52 7.59 -14.89
C LYS A 3 -17.01 6.44 -14.02
N TYR A 4 -15.68 6.28 -13.96
CA TYR A 4 -15.01 5.27 -13.15
C TYR A 4 -14.11 5.94 -12.12
N LYS A 5 -13.83 5.25 -11.02
CA LYS A 5 -12.89 5.69 -9.98
C LYS A 5 -11.73 4.69 -9.91
N LEU A 6 -10.53 5.22 -9.80
CA LEU A 6 -9.30 4.48 -9.56
C LEU A 6 -8.67 4.99 -8.26
N ILE A 7 -8.12 4.09 -7.46
CA ILE A 7 -7.31 4.42 -6.30
C ILE A 7 -5.84 4.15 -6.62
N MET A 8 -5.00 5.15 -6.37
CA MET A 8 -3.55 5.06 -6.50
C MET A 8 -2.94 5.45 -5.16
N LEU A 9 -1.87 4.76 -4.77
CA LEU A 9 -1.16 5.06 -3.53
C LEU A 9 0.35 4.93 -3.72
N ARG A 10 1.09 5.57 -2.82
CA ARG A 10 2.53 5.34 -2.64
C ARG A 10 2.71 4.37 -1.47
N HIS A 11 3.66 3.44 -1.59
CA HIS A 11 4.00 2.52 -0.50
C HIS A 11 4.35 3.28 0.80
N GLY A 12 4.16 2.62 1.94
CA GLY A 12 4.51 3.19 3.24
C GLY A 12 6.01 3.40 3.42
N GLU A 13 6.40 4.11 4.49
CA GLU A 13 7.81 4.40 4.79
C GLU A 13 8.68 3.13 4.91
N GLY A 14 9.93 3.22 4.42
CA GLY A 14 10.98 2.23 4.63
C GLY A 14 12.22 2.85 5.27
N ALA A 15 13.17 2.02 5.71
CA ALA A 15 14.38 2.48 6.40
C ALA A 15 15.17 3.55 5.61
N TRP A 16 15.28 3.42 4.29
CA TRP A 16 16.04 4.36 3.46
C TRP A 16 15.34 5.70 3.29
N ASN A 17 14.01 5.73 3.44
CA ASN A 17 13.26 7.00 3.48
C ASN A 17 13.63 7.78 4.74
N LYS A 18 13.62 7.12 5.90
CA LYS A 18 14.00 7.70 7.19
C LYS A 18 15.47 8.14 7.24
N GLU A 19 16.35 7.38 6.59
CA GLU A 19 17.77 7.71 6.44
C GLU A 19 18.05 8.76 5.34
N ASN A 20 17.02 9.23 4.62
CA ASN A 20 17.14 10.16 3.50
C ASN A 20 18.13 9.69 2.40
N ARG A 21 18.05 8.41 2.05
CA ARG A 21 18.90 7.74 1.05
C ARG A 21 18.12 7.43 -0.22
N PHE A 22 18.79 7.52 -1.37
CA PHE A 22 18.22 7.08 -2.64
C PHE A 22 18.06 5.56 -2.67
N CYS A 23 16.81 5.08 -2.60
CA CYS A 23 16.51 3.65 -2.62
C CYS A 23 16.32 3.09 -4.04
N SER A 24 15.55 3.79 -4.90
CA SER A 24 15.30 3.37 -6.29
C SER A 24 14.89 1.88 -6.38
N TRP A 25 15.65 1.05 -7.10
CA TRP A 25 15.38 -0.38 -7.31
C TRP A 25 15.91 -1.29 -6.20
N VAL A 26 16.57 -0.72 -5.17
CA VAL A 26 16.93 -1.49 -3.98
C VAL A 26 15.63 -1.95 -3.32
N ASP A 27 15.55 -3.24 -3.02
CA ASP A 27 14.35 -3.85 -2.48
C ASP A 27 14.27 -3.69 -0.95
N GLN A 28 14.15 -2.44 -0.49
CA GLN A 28 13.94 -2.16 0.93
C GLN A 28 12.55 -2.65 1.38
N LYS A 29 12.49 -3.09 2.65
CA LYS A 29 11.24 -3.41 3.33
C LYS A 29 10.60 -2.14 3.93
N LEU A 30 9.32 -2.24 4.24
CA LEU A 30 8.64 -1.26 5.09
C LEU A 30 9.25 -1.28 6.50
N ASN A 31 9.28 -0.12 7.15
CA ASN A 31 9.54 -0.04 8.59
C ASN A 31 8.22 -0.15 9.37
N SER A 32 8.30 -0.09 10.71
CA SER A 32 7.13 -0.10 11.58
C SER A 32 6.10 0.96 11.22
N GLU A 33 6.57 2.18 10.94
CA GLU A 33 5.74 3.32 10.60
C GLU A 33 5.03 3.12 9.25
N GLY A 34 5.73 2.62 8.24
CA GLY A 34 5.18 2.32 6.92
C GLY A 34 4.20 1.16 6.91
N MET A 35 4.34 0.19 7.83
CA MET A 35 3.32 -0.85 8.03
C MET A 35 2.03 -0.25 8.62
N GLU A 36 2.14 0.64 9.61
CA GLU A 36 0.99 1.33 10.19
C GLU A 36 0.32 2.29 9.18
N GLU A 37 1.09 2.99 8.35
CA GLU A 37 0.56 3.80 7.25
C GLU A 37 -0.32 2.95 6.32
N ALA A 38 0.16 1.77 5.91
CA ALA A 38 -0.59 0.86 5.05
C ALA A 38 -1.89 0.38 5.71
N ARG A 39 -1.83 -0.01 6.99
CA ARG A 39 -3.02 -0.43 7.76
C ARG A 39 -4.03 0.72 7.88
N ASN A 40 -3.55 1.94 8.13
CA ASN A 40 -4.41 3.11 8.24
C ASN A 40 -5.10 3.44 6.90
N CYS A 41 -4.40 3.30 5.77
CA CYS A 41 -5.02 3.39 4.44
C CYS A 41 -6.12 2.32 4.27
N GLY A 42 -5.85 1.07 4.65
CA GLY A 42 -6.84 -0.01 4.59
C GLY A 42 -8.10 0.30 5.42
N LYS A 43 -7.94 0.77 6.66
CA LYS A 43 -9.05 1.19 7.54
C LYS A 43 -9.88 2.33 6.95
N GLN A 44 -9.22 3.32 6.33
CA GLN A 44 -9.91 4.44 5.66
C GLN A 44 -10.72 3.96 4.46
N LEU A 45 -10.13 3.09 3.62
CA LEU A 45 -10.81 2.52 2.47
C LEU A 45 -12.00 1.65 2.91
N LYS A 46 -11.85 0.88 3.99
CA LYS A 46 -12.94 0.11 4.59
C LYS A 46 -14.08 1.02 5.07
N ALA A 47 -13.77 2.10 5.77
CA ALA A 47 -14.76 3.06 6.25
C ALA A 47 -15.53 3.75 5.11
N LEU A 48 -14.92 3.85 3.93
CA LEU A 48 -15.53 4.39 2.72
C LEU A 48 -16.24 3.32 1.86
N ASN A 49 -16.31 2.07 2.34
CA ASN A 49 -16.90 0.92 1.65
C ASN A 49 -16.31 0.68 0.25
N PHE A 50 -14.97 0.73 0.13
CA PHE A 50 -14.30 0.33 -1.09
C PHE A 50 -14.20 -1.20 -1.22
N GLU A 51 -14.58 -1.71 -2.38
CA GLU A 51 -14.35 -3.08 -2.83
C GLU A 51 -13.52 -3.03 -4.10
N PHE A 52 -12.45 -3.82 -4.17
CA PHE A 52 -11.53 -3.83 -5.30
C PHE A 52 -11.61 -5.15 -6.07
N ASP A 53 -11.81 -5.06 -7.37
CA ASP A 53 -11.80 -6.22 -8.25
C ASP A 53 -10.38 -6.71 -8.56
N LEU A 54 -9.43 -5.77 -8.69
CA LEU A 54 -8.06 -6.02 -9.10
C LEU A 54 -7.09 -5.08 -8.38
N VAL A 55 -5.93 -5.61 -8.03
CA VAL A 55 -4.84 -4.85 -7.42
C VAL A 55 -3.56 -5.00 -8.25
N PHE A 56 -2.94 -3.87 -8.57
CA PHE A 56 -1.67 -3.81 -9.30
C PHE A 56 -0.59 -3.22 -8.41
N THR A 57 0.59 -3.84 -8.41
CA THR A 57 1.76 -3.38 -7.67
C THR A 57 2.99 -3.36 -8.57
N SER A 58 4.09 -2.79 -8.07
CA SER A 58 5.39 -3.02 -8.69
C SER A 58 5.95 -4.38 -8.25
N VAL A 59 7.08 -4.79 -8.82
CA VAL A 59 7.80 -6.01 -8.38
C VAL A 59 8.52 -5.86 -7.04
N LEU A 60 8.52 -4.67 -6.42
CA LEU A 60 9.28 -4.38 -5.20
C LEU A 60 8.45 -4.67 -3.94
N ASN A 61 9.07 -5.34 -2.97
CA ASN A 61 8.41 -5.88 -1.78
C ASN A 61 7.65 -4.81 -1.00
N ARG A 62 8.20 -3.60 -0.87
CA ARG A 62 7.49 -2.50 -0.20
C ARG A 62 6.12 -2.17 -0.80
N SER A 63 5.96 -2.24 -2.12
CA SER A 63 4.64 -1.99 -2.74
C SER A 63 3.69 -3.18 -2.58
N ILE A 64 4.22 -4.40 -2.64
CA ILE A 64 3.46 -5.65 -2.46
C ILE A 64 2.95 -5.75 -1.02
N HIS A 65 3.82 -5.55 -0.03
CA HIS A 65 3.47 -5.59 1.38
C HIS A 65 2.48 -4.48 1.78
N THR A 66 2.62 -3.27 1.22
CA THR A 66 1.60 -2.23 1.45
C THR A 66 0.24 -2.68 0.94
N ALA A 67 0.17 -3.27 -0.26
CA ALA A 67 -1.09 -3.77 -0.81
C ALA A 67 -1.69 -4.91 0.03
N TRP A 68 -0.87 -5.86 0.50
CA TRP A 68 -1.33 -6.95 1.38
C TRP A 68 -1.93 -6.43 2.69
N LEU A 69 -1.26 -5.49 3.35
CA LEU A 69 -1.78 -4.89 4.58
C LEU A 69 -3.10 -4.14 4.36
N ILE A 70 -3.26 -3.47 3.21
CA ILE A 70 -4.51 -2.80 2.84
C ILE A 70 -5.62 -3.83 2.62
N LEU A 71 -5.35 -4.91 1.88
CA LEU A 71 -6.32 -5.97 1.61
C LEU A 71 -6.73 -6.74 2.87
N GLU A 72 -5.79 -7.00 3.78
CA GLU A 72 -6.06 -7.61 5.09
C GLU A 72 -7.05 -6.76 5.91
N GLU A 73 -6.86 -5.43 5.97
CA GLU A 73 -7.79 -4.55 6.68
C GLU A 73 -9.18 -4.51 6.01
N LEU A 74 -9.22 -4.64 4.68
CA LEU A 74 -10.45 -4.70 3.91
C LEU A 74 -11.18 -6.05 3.99
N GLY A 75 -10.52 -7.12 4.43
CA GLY A 75 -11.05 -8.49 4.35
C GLY A 75 -11.11 -9.01 2.91
N GLN A 76 -10.16 -8.59 2.06
CA GLN A 76 -10.07 -8.92 0.64
C GLN A 76 -8.72 -9.60 0.31
N GLU A 77 -8.12 -10.26 1.31
CA GLU A 77 -6.95 -11.12 1.14
C GLU A 77 -7.23 -12.35 0.25
N TRP A 78 -6.16 -12.92 -0.32
CA TRP A 78 -6.19 -14.08 -1.21
C TRP A 78 -5.70 -15.38 -0.55
#